data_AF-A0A2C9DA47-F1
#
_entry.id   AF-A0A2C9DA47-F1
#
_cell.length_a   1.000
_cell.length_b   1.000
_cell.length_c   1.000
_cell.angle_alpha   90.00
_cell.angle_beta   90.00
_cell.angle_gamma   90.00
#
_symmetry.space_group_name_H-M   'P 1'
#
loop_
_entity.id
_entity.type
_entity.pdbx_description
1 polymer ?
#
loop_
_entity_poly.entity_id
_entity_poly.type
_entity_poly.pdbx_seq_one_letter_code
_entity_poly.pdbx_strand_id
1 'polypeptide(L)'
;MVGTEYLRCLVEFHLKKILNAMKKTSILAALALLSCLPATAATASDEFATTTLQLCDKMKGCAVQQLDQAEGMTEAMKAQIMQGLEMMCVGINQNFSTVARFHALYDPAVACMKSMTALTCEELEGDGADATEECQEYQRLADQYSN
;
A
#
# COMPACT_ATOMS: atom_id res chain seq x y z
N MET A 1 10.42 21.29 0.23
CA MET A 1 10.99 21.39 -1.14
C MET A 1 12.52 21.53 -1.04
N VAL A 2 13.26 20.41 -0.86
CA VAL A 2 14.74 20.41 -0.75
C VAL A 2 15.38 19.24 -1.54
N GLY A 3 14.58 18.34 -2.13
CA GLY A 3 15.08 17.09 -2.73
C GLY A 3 15.57 17.18 -4.18
N THR A 4 15.18 18.19 -4.94
CA THR A 4 15.45 18.26 -6.39
C THR A 4 16.83 18.81 -6.73
N GLU A 5 17.41 19.67 -5.88
CA GLU A 5 18.76 20.22 -6.12
C GLU A 5 19.87 19.21 -5.76
N TYR A 6 19.63 18.37 -4.74
CA TYR A 6 20.58 17.34 -4.32
C TYR A 6 20.74 16.25 -5.38
N LEU A 7 19.64 15.81 -6.01
CA LEU A 7 19.68 14.85 -7.12
C LEU A 7 20.46 15.38 -8.31
N ARG A 8 20.29 16.67 -8.64
CA ARG A 8 20.94 17.29 -9.79
C ARG A 8 22.46 17.36 -9.59
N CYS A 9 22.91 17.71 -8.38
CA CYS A 9 24.32 17.78 -8.03
C CYS A 9 25.00 16.40 -8.01
N LEU A 10 24.28 15.36 -7.55
CA LEU A 10 24.78 13.98 -7.58
C LEU A 10 24.96 13.49 -9.03
N VAL A 11 23.95 13.73 -9.88
CA VAL A 11 23.98 13.30 -11.29
C VAL A 11 25.15 13.95 -12.03
N GLU A 12 25.40 15.25 -11.86
CA GLU A 12 26.52 15.93 -12.53
C GLU A 12 27.89 15.42 -12.06
N PHE A 13 28.05 15.15 -10.75
CA PHE A 13 29.28 14.60 -10.20
C PHE A 13 29.58 13.20 -10.72
N HIS A 14 28.55 12.35 -10.82
CA HIS A 14 28.66 11.01 -11.38
C HIS A 14 28.90 11.03 -12.90
N LEU A 15 28.22 11.91 -13.65
CA LEU A 15 28.38 12.03 -15.10
C LEU A 15 29.81 12.49 -15.47
N LYS A 16 30.36 13.48 -14.75
CA LYS A 16 31.75 13.92 -14.94
C LYS A 16 32.75 12.84 -14.59
N LYS A 17 32.53 12.07 -13.52
CA LYS A 17 33.41 10.93 -13.17
C LYS A 17 33.39 9.84 -14.23
N ILE A 18 32.23 9.52 -14.79
CA ILE A 18 32.08 8.53 -15.87
C ILE A 18 32.78 9.02 -17.14
N LEU A 19 32.56 10.27 -17.55
CA LEU A 19 33.22 10.88 -18.72
C LEU A 19 34.75 10.92 -18.56
N ASN A 20 35.26 11.24 -17.36
CA ASN A 20 36.71 11.27 -17.11
C ASN A 20 37.32 9.87 -17.02
N ALA A 21 36.55 8.86 -16.57
CA ALA A 21 36.96 7.46 -16.56
C ALA A 21 37.04 6.89 -17.99
N MET A 22 36.08 7.22 -18.87
CA MET A 22 36.09 6.77 -20.27
C MET A 22 37.24 7.37 -21.10
N LYS A 23 37.76 8.54 -20.71
CA LYS A 23 38.86 9.21 -21.42
C LYS A 23 40.26 8.69 -21.06
N LYS A 24 40.39 7.92 -19.98
CA LYS A 24 41.68 7.59 -19.34
C LYS A 24 42.09 6.11 -19.37
N THR A 25 41.27 5.22 -19.89
CA THR A 25 41.56 3.77 -19.87
C THR A 25 41.57 3.18 -21.27
N SER A 26 42.74 3.22 -21.90
CA SER A 26 43.12 2.35 -23.00
C SER A 26 42.87 0.89 -22.61
N ILE A 27 42.00 0.24 -23.38
CA ILE A 27 42.09 -1.14 -23.86
C ILE A 27 43.08 -2.01 -23.04
N LEU A 28 42.66 -2.62 -21.92
CA LEU A 28 43.29 -3.83 -21.31
C LEU A 28 42.66 -4.29 -19.97
N ALA A 29 41.37 -4.03 -19.72
CA ALA A 29 40.71 -4.52 -18.50
C ALA A 29 39.31 -5.07 -18.79
N ALA A 30 39.22 -6.04 -19.70
CA ALA A 30 37.97 -6.69 -20.10
C ALA A 30 37.52 -7.84 -19.17
N LEU A 31 38.07 -7.98 -17.96
CA LEU A 31 37.79 -9.15 -17.10
C LEU A 31 37.50 -8.87 -15.61
N ALA A 32 37.18 -7.64 -15.22
CA ALA A 32 36.91 -7.30 -13.81
C ALA A 32 35.67 -6.41 -13.58
N LEU A 33 34.61 -6.57 -14.38
CA LEU A 33 33.40 -5.74 -14.33
C LEU A 33 32.10 -6.57 -14.26
N LEU A 34 32.08 -7.68 -13.51
CA LEU A 34 30.86 -8.48 -13.28
C LEU A 34 30.36 -8.49 -11.82
N SER A 35 30.88 -7.64 -10.94
CA SER A 35 30.57 -7.70 -9.50
C SER A 35 29.87 -6.47 -8.89
N CYS A 36 29.35 -5.55 -9.70
CA CYS A 36 28.48 -4.47 -9.21
C CYS A 36 27.10 -4.56 -9.87
N LEU A 37 26.32 -5.57 -9.48
CA LEU A 37 24.86 -5.45 -9.59
C LEU A 37 24.43 -4.43 -8.53
N PRO A 38 23.83 -3.29 -8.90
CA PRO A 38 23.14 -2.47 -7.92
C PRO A 38 22.01 -3.31 -7.35
N ALA A 39 22.05 -3.58 -6.05
CA ALA A 39 20.89 -4.04 -5.32
C ALA A 39 19.81 -2.97 -5.51
N THR A 40 18.85 -3.23 -6.38
CA THR A 40 17.61 -2.46 -6.43
C THR A 40 17.03 -2.57 -5.04
N ALA A 41 17.08 -1.47 -4.27
CA ALA A 41 16.35 -1.37 -3.03
C ALA A 41 14.90 -1.71 -3.37
N ALA A 42 14.46 -2.91 -2.97
CA ALA A 42 13.05 -3.26 -3.04
C ALA A 42 12.35 -2.18 -2.22
N THR A 43 11.52 -1.37 -2.88
CA THR A 43 10.62 -0.47 -2.20
C THR A 43 9.79 -1.34 -1.27
N ALA A 44 10.07 -1.28 0.04
CA ALA A 44 9.28 -1.99 1.04
C ALA A 44 7.87 -1.42 0.96
N SER A 45 7.02 -2.09 0.18
CA SER A 45 5.61 -1.78 0.06
C SER A 45 5.04 -1.76 1.47
N ASP A 46 4.30 -0.71 1.79
CA ASP A 46 3.59 -0.66 3.04
C ASP A 46 2.49 -1.71 3.03
N GLU A 47 2.74 -2.81 3.74
CA GLU A 47 1.84 -3.97 3.76
C GLU A 47 0.45 -3.58 4.23
N PHE A 48 0.37 -2.63 5.16
CA PHE A 48 -0.88 -2.01 5.58
C PHE A 48 -1.58 -1.28 4.43
N ALA A 49 -0.87 -0.43 3.68
CA ALA A 49 -1.41 0.25 2.52
C ALA A 49 -1.94 -0.74 1.47
N THR A 50 -1.14 -1.76 1.16
CA THR A 50 -1.53 -2.82 0.21
C THR A 50 -2.77 -3.55 0.69
N THR A 51 -2.81 -3.97 1.95
CA THR A 51 -3.94 -4.72 2.52
C THR A 51 -5.20 -3.85 2.61
N THR A 52 -5.05 -2.56 2.96
CA THR A 52 -6.16 -1.59 2.98
C THR A 52 -6.78 -1.47 1.58
N LEU A 53 -5.96 -1.34 0.54
CA LEU A 53 -6.45 -1.27 -0.84
C LEU A 53 -7.17 -2.56 -1.26
N GLN A 54 -6.67 -3.73 -0.87
CA GLN A 54 -7.34 -5.02 -1.13
C GLN A 54 -8.70 -5.13 -0.46
N LEU A 55 -8.80 -4.73 0.82
CA LEU A 55 -10.08 -4.70 1.53
C LEU A 55 -11.05 -3.68 0.92
N CYS A 56 -10.52 -2.53 0.50
CA CYS A 56 -11.28 -1.52 -0.21
C CYS A 56 -11.88 -2.02 -1.52
N ASP A 57 -11.09 -2.73 -2.34
CA ASP A 57 -11.58 -3.29 -3.59
C ASP A 57 -12.61 -4.40 -3.33
N LYS A 58 -12.43 -5.18 -2.25
CA LYS A 58 -13.43 -6.15 -1.81
C LYS A 58 -14.76 -5.48 -1.45
N MET A 59 -14.74 -4.44 -0.61
CA MET A 59 -15.93 -3.70 -0.22
C MET A 59 -16.63 -3.05 -1.41
N LYS A 60 -15.86 -2.46 -2.34
CA LYS A 60 -16.38 -1.92 -3.60
C LYS A 60 -17.05 -3.00 -4.44
N GLY A 61 -16.43 -4.17 -4.57
CA GLY A 61 -17.00 -5.31 -5.29
C GLY A 61 -18.35 -5.75 -4.70
N CYS A 62 -18.44 -5.84 -3.37
CA CYS A 62 -19.69 -6.16 -2.69
C CYS A 62 -20.76 -5.08 -2.86
N ALA A 63 -20.36 -3.80 -2.76
CA ALA A 63 -21.27 -2.69 -3.01
C ALA A 63 -21.84 -2.72 -4.44
N VAL A 64 -21.02 -2.98 -5.47
CA VAL A 64 -21.51 -3.12 -6.85
C VAL A 64 -22.49 -4.29 -6.98
N GLN A 65 -22.18 -5.43 -6.38
CA GLN A 65 -23.06 -6.60 -6.42
C GLN A 65 -24.43 -6.33 -5.78
N GLN A 66 -24.48 -5.57 -4.68
CA GLN A 66 -25.74 -5.14 -4.08
C GLN A 66 -26.48 -4.10 -4.93
N LEU A 67 -25.75 -3.11 -5.45
CA LEU A 67 -26.34 -2.02 -6.24
C LEU A 67 -26.91 -2.50 -7.59
N ASP A 68 -26.34 -3.56 -8.17
CA ASP A 68 -26.89 -4.20 -9.37
C ASP A 68 -28.18 -4.98 -9.11
N GLN A 69 -28.41 -5.39 -7.86
CA GLN A 69 -29.64 -6.04 -7.42
C GLN A 69 -30.69 -5.03 -6.91
N ALA A 70 -30.30 -3.77 -6.70
CA ALA A 70 -31.18 -2.73 -6.18
C ALA A 70 -32.07 -2.14 -7.29
N GLU A 71 -33.38 -2.34 -7.15
CA GLU A 71 -34.36 -1.73 -8.06
C GLU A 71 -34.35 -0.20 -7.96
N GLY A 72 -34.40 0.48 -9.10
CA GLY A 72 -34.42 1.95 -9.17
C GLY A 72 -33.07 2.64 -9.00
N MET A 73 -31.97 1.88 -8.91
CA MET A 73 -30.62 2.43 -8.83
C MET A 73 -30.16 2.96 -10.19
N THR A 74 -29.87 4.26 -10.27
CA THR A 74 -29.31 4.86 -11.49
C THR A 74 -27.79 4.78 -11.52
N GLU A 75 -27.19 4.76 -12.71
CA GLU A 75 -25.73 4.77 -12.87
C GLU A 75 -25.07 6.00 -12.21
N ALA A 76 -25.76 7.14 -12.19
CA ALA A 76 -25.30 8.33 -11.48
C ALA A 76 -25.22 8.11 -9.96
N MET A 77 -26.20 7.42 -9.37
CA MET A 77 -26.20 7.10 -7.94
C MET A 77 -25.11 6.08 -7.60
N LYS A 78 -24.92 5.04 -8.43
CA LYS A 78 -23.83 4.08 -8.26
C LYS A 78 -22.47 4.78 -8.26
N ALA A 79 -22.24 5.68 -9.22
CA ALA A 79 -20.99 6.43 -9.32
C ALA A 79 -20.72 7.28 -8.07
N GLN A 80 -21.75 7.92 -7.49
CA GLN A 80 -21.61 8.69 -6.25
C GLN A 80 -21.22 7.82 -5.05
N ILE A 81 -21.84 6.64 -4.89
CA ILE A 81 -21.53 5.70 -3.82
C ILE A 81 -20.08 5.21 -3.95
N MET A 82 -19.70 4.80 -5.16
CA MET A 82 -18.35 4.30 -5.45
C MET A 82 -17.27 5.37 -5.22
N GLN A 83 -17.56 6.63 -5.56
CA GLN A 83 -16.67 7.75 -5.28
C GLN A 83 -16.52 7.98 -3.77
N GLY A 84 -17.59 7.83 -2.98
CA GLY A 84 -17.53 7.91 -1.51
C GLY A 84 -16.62 6.83 -0.91
N LEU A 85 -16.78 5.58 -1.37
CA LEU A 85 -15.93 4.46 -0.95
C LEU A 85 -14.45 4.68 -1.31
N GLU A 86 -14.17 5.18 -2.51
CA GLU A 86 -12.81 5.53 -2.94
C GLU A 86 -12.17 6.57 -2.02
N MET A 87 -12.89 7.64 -1.69
CA MET A 87 -12.39 8.70 -0.82
C MET A 87 -12.12 8.21 0.60
N MET A 88 -12.97 7.33 1.14
CA MET A 88 -12.77 6.71 2.45
C MET A 88 -11.49 5.86 2.45
N CYS A 89 -11.30 5.03 1.43
CA CYS A 89 -10.13 4.18 1.25
C CYS A 89 -8.82 4.96 1.17
N VAL A 90 -8.82 6.05 0.39
CA VAL A 90 -7.67 6.96 0.31
C VAL A 90 -7.39 7.61 1.66
N GLY A 91 -8.43 8.02 2.39
CA GLY A 91 -8.30 8.63 3.71
C GLY A 91 -7.65 7.70 4.74
N ILE A 92 -8.07 6.45 4.82
CA ILE A 92 -7.49 5.46 5.76
C ILE A 92 -6.01 5.23 5.43
N ASN A 93 -5.71 4.99 4.15
CA ASN A 93 -4.34 4.73 3.72
C ASN A 93 -3.37 5.90 4.02
N GLN A 94 -3.81 7.14 3.74
CA GLN A 94 -2.99 8.33 3.95
C GLN A 94 -2.70 8.59 5.44
N ASN A 95 -3.65 8.32 6.33
CA ASN A 95 -3.49 8.57 7.75
C ASN A 95 -2.63 7.51 8.47
N PHE A 96 -2.57 6.28 7.97
CA PHE A 96 -1.90 5.17 8.66
C PHE A 96 -0.48 4.84 8.15
N SER A 97 -0.14 5.19 6.89
CA SER A 97 1.07 4.68 6.21
C SER A 97 2.44 5.04 6.81
N THR A 98 2.53 6.05 7.68
CA THR A 98 3.84 6.52 8.20
C THR A 98 4.04 6.26 9.69
N VAL A 99 2.98 6.27 10.49
CA VAL A 99 3.07 6.17 11.97
C VAL A 99 2.73 4.76 12.45
N ALA A 100 1.91 4.02 11.71
CA ALA A 100 1.39 2.74 12.19
C ALA A 100 2.45 1.64 12.23
N ARG A 101 3.45 1.63 11.33
CA ARG A 101 4.46 0.55 11.24
C ARG A 101 5.22 0.24 12.53
N PHE A 102 5.31 1.19 13.45
CA PHE A 102 6.00 1.01 14.74
C PHE A 102 5.03 0.78 15.90
N HIS A 103 3.73 0.75 15.63
CA HIS A 103 2.71 0.50 16.63
C HIS A 103 2.52 -1.01 16.83
N ALA A 104 2.38 -1.45 18.06
CA ALA A 104 2.16 -2.87 18.39
C ALA A 104 0.86 -3.44 17.80
N LEU A 105 -0.06 -2.58 17.38
CA LEU A 105 -1.31 -2.96 16.71
C LEU A 105 -1.19 -3.09 15.18
N TYR A 106 -0.03 -2.81 14.59
CA TYR A 106 0.15 -2.84 13.14
C TYR A 106 -0.11 -4.23 12.56
N ASP A 107 0.64 -5.24 13.01
CA ASP A 107 0.50 -6.60 12.49
C ASP A 107 -0.90 -7.19 12.77
N PRO A 108 -1.48 -7.03 13.97
CA PRO A 108 -2.87 -7.42 14.22
C PRO A 108 -3.89 -6.73 13.30
N ALA A 109 -3.72 -5.44 13.01
CA ALA A 109 -4.61 -4.72 12.08
C ALA A 109 -4.49 -5.25 10.65
N VAL A 110 -3.26 -5.51 10.19
CA VAL A 110 -3.01 -6.12 8.87
C VAL A 110 -3.65 -7.51 8.79
N ALA A 111 -3.50 -8.33 9.83
CA ALA A 111 -4.09 -9.66 9.89
C ALA A 111 -5.63 -9.59 9.83
N CYS A 112 -6.25 -8.70 10.62
CA CYS A 112 -7.69 -8.45 10.57
C CYS A 112 -8.13 -8.07 9.15
N MET A 113 -7.54 -7.06 8.53
CA MET A 113 -7.93 -6.65 7.19
C MET A 113 -7.76 -7.77 6.14
N LYS A 114 -6.67 -8.56 6.22
CA LYS A 114 -6.49 -9.72 5.33
C LYS A 114 -7.58 -10.75 5.51
N SER A 115 -7.93 -11.10 6.75
CA SER A 115 -8.99 -12.09 7.03
C SER A 115 -10.33 -11.65 6.42
N MET A 116 -10.66 -10.36 6.50
CA MET A 116 -11.89 -9.81 5.94
C MET A 116 -11.93 -9.88 4.40
N THR A 117 -10.79 -9.82 3.72
CA THR A 117 -10.77 -9.97 2.25
C THR A 117 -11.20 -11.37 1.77
N ALA A 118 -11.08 -12.38 2.65
CA ALA A 118 -11.47 -13.75 2.35
C ALA A 118 -12.98 -14.02 2.54
N LEU A 119 -13.69 -13.14 3.25
CA LEU A 119 -15.13 -13.27 3.49
C LEU A 119 -15.95 -13.14 2.20
N THR A 120 -17.12 -13.76 2.16
CA THR A 120 -18.15 -13.46 1.16
C THR A 120 -18.76 -12.08 1.40
N CYS A 121 -19.46 -11.53 0.40
CA CYS A 121 -20.12 -10.22 0.57
C CYS A 121 -21.24 -10.27 1.62
N GLU A 122 -21.95 -11.39 1.74
CA GLU A 122 -22.98 -11.60 2.76
C GLU A 122 -22.36 -11.64 4.17
N GLU A 123 -21.24 -12.33 4.36
CA GLU A 123 -20.52 -12.35 5.64
C GLU A 123 -19.95 -10.97 5.99
N LEU A 124 -19.42 -10.24 5.00
CA LEU A 124 -18.86 -8.90 5.20
C LEU A 124 -19.92 -7.85 5.54
N GLU A 125 -21.15 -8.02 5.04
CA GLU A 125 -22.29 -7.13 5.30
C GLU A 125 -23.00 -7.45 6.62
N GLY A 126 -23.07 -8.73 6.99
CA GLY A 126 -23.71 -9.18 8.22
C GLY A 126 -22.81 -8.99 9.44
N ASP A 127 -21.76 -9.80 9.52
CA ASP A 127 -20.89 -9.90 10.71
C ASP A 127 -19.59 -9.07 10.54
N GLY A 128 -19.17 -8.79 9.30
CA GLY A 128 -18.07 -7.87 9.01
C GLY A 128 -16.76 -8.25 9.70
N ALA A 129 -16.25 -7.36 10.55
CA ALA A 129 -15.04 -7.60 11.32
C ALA A 129 -15.25 -8.66 12.44
N ASP A 130 -16.47 -8.86 12.92
CA ASP A 130 -16.74 -9.84 13.97
C ASP A 130 -16.72 -11.28 13.45
N ALA A 131 -16.75 -11.45 12.12
CA ALA A 131 -16.72 -12.74 11.45
C ALA A 131 -15.37 -13.47 11.56
N THR A 132 -14.28 -12.78 11.93
CA THR A 132 -12.93 -13.36 11.93
C THR A 132 -12.24 -13.26 13.28
N GLU A 133 -11.50 -14.30 13.64
CA GLU A 133 -10.74 -14.36 14.89
C GLU A 133 -9.64 -13.28 14.92
N GLU A 134 -9.04 -12.96 13.76
CA GLU A 134 -7.99 -11.95 13.64
C GLU A 134 -8.49 -10.54 14.00
N CYS A 135 -9.72 -10.21 13.61
CA CYS A 135 -10.33 -8.93 13.95
C CYS A 135 -10.78 -8.86 15.40
N GLN A 136 -11.28 -9.97 15.97
CA GLN A 136 -11.57 -10.06 17.41
C GLN A 136 -10.30 -9.87 18.26
N GLU A 137 -9.18 -10.48 17.85
CA GLU A 137 -7.90 -10.30 18.53
C GLU A 137 -7.37 -8.87 18.40
N TYR A 138 -7.47 -8.27 17.20
CA TYR A 138 -7.15 -6.86 17.01
C TYR A 138 -7.96 -5.95 17.94
N GLN A 139 -9.28 -6.17 18.04
CA GLN A 139 -10.17 -5.41 18.93
C GLN A 139 -9.75 -5.57 20.40
N ARG A 140 -9.51 -6.81 20.85
CA ARG A 140 -9.06 -7.10 22.21
C ARG A 140 -7.73 -6.43 22.56
N LEU A 141 -6.81 -6.35 21.59
CA LEU A 141 -5.55 -5.63 21.76
C LEU A 141 -5.76 -4.12 21.76
N ALA A 142 -6.60 -3.59 20.86
CA ALA A 142 -6.89 -2.15 20.76
C ALA A 142 -7.58 -1.58 22.02
N ASP A 143 -8.48 -2.34 22.63
CA ASP A 143 -9.18 -1.95 23.86
C ASP A 143 -8.23 -1.71 25.04
N GLN A 144 -7.05 -2.36 25.04
CA GLN A 144 -6.01 -2.15 26.05
C GLN A 144 -5.31 -0.78 25.91
N TYR A 145 -5.36 -0.16 24.73
CA TYR A 145 -4.77 1.16 24.47
C TYR A 145 -5.76 2.31 24.69
N SER A 146 -7.05 2.00 24.89
CA SER A 146 -8.13 2.97 25.08
C SER A 146 -8.49 3.20 26.55
N ASN A 147 -7.69 2.68 27.50
CA ASN A 147 -7.79 2.89 28.95
C ASN A 147 -6.57 3.63 29.51
#